data_AF-A0AAV0UWC5-F1
#
_entry.id   AF-A0AAV0UWC5-F1
#
_cell.length_a   1.000
_cell.length_b   1.000
_cell.length_c   1.000
_cell.angle_alpha   90.00
_cell.angle_beta   90.00
_cell.angle_gamma   90.00
#
_symmetry.space_group_name_H-M   'P 1'
#
loop_
_entity.id
_entity.type
_entity.pdbx_description
1 polymer ?
#
loop_
_entity_poly.entity_id
_entity_poly.type
_entity_poly.pdbx_seq_one_letter_code
_entity_poly.pdbx_strand_id
1 'polypeptide(L)'
;MTEEPSAVPDAWDVSQIISQKNKVAIVTGANSGLGYETALQLALRGAHVVLACRNKAKGHDAESKLKKTLNRQSEHGSVSFMPLDVSDLTSVSTFVKTFKRVHTRLDLLVNNAGVMGGSYALSVDGYERLFATNHLGHFALTAQLFDLLKKSEASRVINVSSGLHKRGEASFNEDEIMATSEDKFGQWQTYGETKLCNILFTIEMDRRLKAAGITNVIVIACHPGYVATNLGANMAAANNNWIYWLVIKLITFLPGGKDPLMGAMPTLYAATGSEVIGGDYIGPKDRGTGEPARHEPANVCKSESAGLKLWEYSEKLAKLTFTI
;
A
#
# COMPACT_ATOMS: atom_id res chain seq x y z
N MET A 1 -7.41 -27.06 15.47
CA MET A 1 -8.52 -26.09 15.51
C MET A 1 -7.90 -24.72 15.37
N THR A 2 -7.93 -24.14 14.17
CA THR A 2 -7.59 -22.73 14.00
C THR A 2 -8.84 -21.94 14.38
N GLU A 3 -8.80 -21.21 15.49
CA GLU A 3 -9.88 -20.27 15.83
C GLU A 3 -10.07 -19.33 14.64
N GLU A 4 -11.33 -19.14 14.21
CA GLU A 4 -11.62 -18.12 13.21
C GLU A 4 -11.16 -16.76 13.74
N PRO A 5 -10.49 -15.93 12.93
CA PRO A 5 -10.01 -14.66 13.40
C PRO A 5 -11.20 -13.79 13.82
N SER A 6 -11.12 -13.23 15.03
CA SER A 6 -12.12 -12.35 15.66
C SER A 6 -12.57 -11.25 14.70
N ALA A 7 -13.88 -11.00 14.61
CA ALA A 7 -14.41 -10.00 13.69
C ALA A 7 -13.79 -8.61 13.93
N VAL A 8 -13.75 -7.77 12.89
CA VAL A 8 -13.40 -6.36 13.06
C VAL A 8 -14.35 -5.74 14.09
N PRO A 9 -13.84 -5.02 15.12
CA PRO A 9 -14.72 -4.38 16.09
C PRO A 9 -15.76 -3.50 15.40
N ASP A 10 -17.02 -3.64 15.82
CA ASP A 10 -18.09 -2.77 15.33
C ASP A 10 -17.76 -1.30 15.62
N ALA A 11 -18.09 -0.41 14.69
CA ALA A 11 -17.82 1.02 14.75
C ALA A 11 -16.34 1.40 14.91
N TRP A 12 -15.40 0.59 14.38
CA TRP A 12 -13.98 0.91 14.46
C TRP A 12 -13.65 2.27 13.80
N ASP A 13 -12.93 3.14 14.52
CA ASP A 13 -12.42 4.40 14.00
C ASP A 13 -11.02 4.78 14.53
N VAL A 14 -10.50 5.92 14.08
CA VAL A 14 -9.15 6.37 14.45
C VAL A 14 -8.96 6.67 15.94
N SER A 15 -10.03 6.85 16.71
CA SER A 15 -9.95 6.99 18.18
C SER A 15 -9.55 5.66 18.85
N GLN A 16 -9.82 4.53 18.19
CA GLN A 16 -9.48 3.18 18.66
C GLN A 16 -8.07 2.73 18.26
N ILE A 17 -7.31 3.58 17.54
CA ILE A 17 -5.90 3.30 17.25
C ILE A 17 -5.13 3.29 18.57
N ILE A 18 -4.60 2.12 18.94
CA ILE A 18 -3.71 1.96 20.09
C ILE A 18 -2.45 2.81 19.94
N SER A 19 -1.76 3.07 21.05
CA SER A 19 -0.53 3.87 21.02
C SER A 19 0.49 3.32 20.03
N GLN A 20 1.09 4.22 19.24
CA GLN A 20 2.19 3.96 18.32
C GLN A 20 3.49 4.60 18.81
N LYS A 21 3.58 5.00 20.09
CA LYS A 21 4.80 5.53 20.70
C LYS A 21 5.96 4.54 20.48
N ASN A 22 7.15 5.07 20.19
CA ASN A 22 8.38 4.33 19.91
C ASN A 22 8.37 3.45 18.64
N LYS A 23 7.33 3.54 17.81
CA LYS A 23 7.30 2.83 16.52
C LYS A 23 7.86 3.70 15.39
N VAL A 24 8.56 3.05 14.47
CA VAL A 24 9.03 3.64 13.22
C VAL A 24 8.17 3.11 12.06
N ALA A 25 7.58 4.02 11.31
CA ALA A 25 6.73 3.71 10.16
C ALA A 25 7.29 4.33 8.87
N ILE A 26 7.11 3.64 7.76
CA ILE A 26 7.30 4.17 6.41
C ILE A 26 5.93 4.18 5.73
N VAL A 27 5.55 5.31 5.13
CA VAL A 27 4.35 5.38 4.28
C VAL A 27 4.76 5.88 2.91
N THR A 28 4.64 5.02 1.89
CA THR A 28 4.94 5.40 0.51
C THR A 28 3.82 6.27 -0.06
N GLY A 29 4.15 7.33 -0.80
CA GLY A 29 3.15 8.25 -1.38
C GLY A 29 2.43 9.11 -0.33
N ALA A 30 3.08 9.41 0.80
CA ALA A 30 2.49 10.14 1.92
C ALA A 30 2.39 11.68 1.76
N ASN A 31 2.67 12.22 0.57
CA ASN A 31 2.61 13.67 0.34
C ASN A 31 1.19 14.18 0.04
N SER A 32 0.19 13.29 -0.11
CA SER A 32 -1.21 13.68 -0.32
C SER A 32 -2.18 12.51 -0.11
N GLY A 33 -3.48 12.79 -0.06
CA GLY A 33 -4.54 11.78 -0.07
C GLY A 33 -4.41 10.77 1.07
N LEU A 34 -4.64 9.50 0.76
CA LEU A 34 -4.69 8.41 1.73
C LEU A 34 -3.38 8.23 2.50
N GLY A 35 -2.24 8.33 1.81
CA GLY A 35 -0.93 8.19 2.45
C GLY A 35 -0.63 9.32 3.43
N TYR A 36 -1.02 10.56 3.09
CA TYR A 36 -0.88 11.70 3.98
C TYR A 36 -1.72 11.52 5.25
N GLU A 37 -2.97 11.09 5.10
CA GLU A 37 -3.87 10.89 6.24
C GLU A 37 -3.43 9.70 7.11
N THR A 38 -2.98 8.61 6.48
CA THR A 38 -2.38 7.47 7.19
C THR A 38 -1.18 7.92 8.03
N ALA A 39 -0.27 8.72 7.43
CA ALA A 39 0.88 9.24 8.14
C ALA A 39 0.50 10.18 9.29
N LEU A 40 -0.50 11.06 9.08
CA LEU A 40 -1.02 11.95 10.11
C LEU A 40 -1.54 11.17 11.32
N GLN A 41 -2.42 10.20 11.09
CA GLN A 41 -3.07 9.45 12.18
C GLN A 41 -2.06 8.60 12.96
N LEU A 42 -1.09 7.97 12.28
CA LEU A 42 0.00 7.25 12.95
C LEU A 42 0.87 8.18 13.81
N ALA A 43 1.23 9.35 13.28
CA ALA A 43 2.02 10.34 14.01
C ALA A 43 1.23 10.95 15.18
N LEU A 44 -0.07 11.23 15.02
CA LEU A 44 -0.95 11.67 16.12
C LEU A 44 -1.06 10.64 17.26
N ARG A 45 -0.69 9.38 17.02
CA ARG A 45 -0.69 8.30 18.01
C ARG A 45 0.71 7.96 18.53
N GLY A 46 1.73 8.74 18.16
CA GLY A 46 3.07 8.66 18.73
C GLY A 46 4.15 8.06 17.83
N ALA A 47 3.83 7.63 16.61
CA ALA A 47 4.82 7.04 15.70
C ALA A 47 5.80 8.08 15.15
N HIS A 48 7.04 7.67 14.87
CA HIS A 48 7.88 8.36 13.91
C HIS A 48 7.55 7.87 12.50
N VAL A 49 7.05 8.74 11.63
CA VAL A 49 6.62 8.38 10.28
C VAL A 49 7.53 9.01 9.22
N VAL A 50 8.17 8.17 8.41
CA VAL A 50 8.92 8.58 7.23
C VAL A 50 7.96 8.71 6.04
N LEU A 51 7.81 9.93 5.55
CA LEU A 51 7.01 10.28 4.38
C LEU A 51 7.83 9.98 3.12
N ALA A 52 7.69 8.77 2.59
CA ALA A 52 8.48 8.31 1.45
C ALA A 52 7.81 8.73 0.12
N CYS A 53 8.30 9.80 -0.49
CA CYS A 53 7.63 10.42 -1.65
C CYS A 53 8.61 10.81 -2.77
N ARG A 54 8.17 10.74 -4.03
CA ARG A 54 9.01 11.05 -5.19
C ARG A 54 9.38 12.52 -5.29
N ASN A 55 8.40 13.41 -5.15
CA ASN A 55 8.61 14.85 -5.38
C ASN A 55 9.07 15.53 -4.09
N LYS A 56 10.33 16.02 -4.07
CA LYS A 56 10.93 16.66 -2.89
C LYS A 56 10.15 17.88 -2.39
N ALA A 57 9.71 18.75 -3.30
CA ALA A 57 8.97 19.96 -2.91
C ALA A 57 7.62 19.61 -2.25
N LYS A 58 6.84 18.70 -2.85
CA LYS A 58 5.58 18.23 -2.27
C LYS A 58 5.80 17.43 -0.98
N GLY A 59 6.90 16.68 -0.89
CA GLY A 59 7.28 15.93 0.31
C GLY A 59 7.57 16.86 1.50
N HIS A 60 8.40 17.89 1.32
CA HIS A 60 8.69 18.88 2.36
C HIS A 60 7.49 19.75 2.72
N ASP A 61 6.62 20.08 1.77
CA ASP A 61 5.36 20.77 2.04
C ASP A 61 4.44 19.92 2.93
N ALA A 62 4.28 18.64 2.60
CA ALA A 62 3.51 17.69 3.42
C ALA A 62 4.11 17.53 4.83
N GLU A 63 5.43 17.37 4.92
CA GLU A 63 6.15 17.30 6.20
C GLU A 63 5.89 18.54 7.06
N SER A 64 5.99 19.73 6.46
CA SER A 64 5.77 21.01 7.15
C SER A 64 4.32 21.16 7.63
N LYS A 65 3.35 20.75 6.82
CA LYS A 65 1.92 20.77 7.19
C LYS A 65 1.63 19.81 8.33
N LEU A 66 2.15 18.57 8.27
CA LEU A 66 1.98 17.59 9.34
C LEU A 66 2.63 18.07 10.64
N LYS A 67 3.87 18.59 10.61
CA LYS A 67 4.52 19.17 11.81
C LYS A 67 3.67 20.28 12.43
N LYS A 68 3.09 21.19 11.63
CA LYS A 68 2.19 22.24 12.14
C LYS A 68 0.94 21.67 12.82
N THR A 69 0.34 20.62 12.27
CA THR A 69 -0.83 19.96 12.86
C THR A 69 -0.47 19.22 14.15
N LEU A 70 0.64 18.48 14.15
CA LEU A 70 1.12 17.69 15.29
C LEU A 70 1.46 18.59 16.48
N ASN A 71 2.15 19.72 16.26
CA ASN A 71 2.52 20.68 17.31
C ASN A 71 1.33 21.34 18.03
N ARG A 72 0.08 21.12 17.59
CA ARG A 72 -1.14 21.55 18.29
C ARG A 72 -1.63 20.55 19.33
N GLN A 73 -1.07 19.34 19.35
CA GLN A 73 -1.40 18.29 20.30
C GLN A 73 -0.40 18.28 21.45
N SER A 74 -0.86 17.92 22.64
CA SER A 74 0.01 17.78 23.82
C SER A 74 0.95 16.57 23.73
N GLU A 75 0.48 15.49 23.11
CA GLU A 75 1.27 14.30 22.80
C GLU A 75 1.17 13.97 21.32
N HIS A 76 2.31 13.77 20.68
CA HIS A 76 2.39 13.35 19.29
C HIS A 76 3.74 12.66 19.02
N GLY A 77 3.80 11.96 17.90
CA GLY A 77 5.02 11.40 17.33
C GLY A 77 5.76 12.44 16.49
N SER A 78 6.40 12.02 15.41
CA SER A 78 7.11 12.93 14.53
C SER A 78 7.06 12.46 13.08
N VAL A 79 7.37 13.37 12.16
CA VAL A 79 7.43 13.04 10.73
C VAL A 79 8.75 13.54 10.14
N SER A 80 9.28 12.78 9.19
CA SER A 80 10.43 13.16 8.38
C SER A 80 10.16 12.85 6.91
N PHE A 81 10.61 13.72 6.00
CA PHE A 81 10.55 13.42 4.57
C PHE A 81 11.79 12.63 4.13
N MET A 82 11.60 11.64 3.27
CA MET A 82 12.70 10.98 2.56
C MET A 82 12.31 10.70 1.10
N PRO A 83 13.17 11.03 0.11
CA PRO A 83 12.83 10.86 -1.29
C PRO A 83 12.78 9.38 -1.68
N LEU A 84 11.69 8.98 -2.33
CA LEU A 84 11.50 7.64 -2.88
C LEU A 84 10.65 7.71 -4.14
N ASP A 85 11.22 7.30 -5.27
CA ASP A 85 10.43 6.91 -6.44
C ASP A 85 10.32 5.39 -6.47
N VAL A 86 9.14 4.87 -6.12
CA VAL A 86 8.92 3.41 -6.13
C VAL A 86 8.92 2.82 -7.55
N SER A 87 8.86 3.65 -8.60
CA SER A 87 8.95 3.17 -9.99
C SER A 87 10.38 3.05 -10.52
N ASP A 88 11.37 3.34 -9.69
CA ASP A 88 12.81 3.29 -10.00
C ASP A 88 13.52 2.40 -8.95
N LEU A 89 14.02 1.24 -9.36
CA LEU A 89 14.67 0.29 -8.46
C LEU A 89 15.98 0.83 -7.85
N THR A 90 16.67 1.73 -8.55
CA THR A 90 17.85 2.42 -8.01
C THR A 90 17.44 3.41 -6.92
N SER A 91 16.31 4.12 -7.11
CA SER A 91 15.73 4.99 -6.09
C SER A 91 15.34 4.18 -4.84
N VAL A 92 14.69 3.03 -5.01
CA VAL A 92 14.35 2.09 -3.91
C VAL A 92 15.60 1.67 -3.15
N SER A 93 16.65 1.20 -3.83
CA SER A 93 17.89 0.79 -3.15
C SER A 93 18.57 1.94 -2.39
N THR A 94 18.56 3.15 -2.97
CA THR A 94 19.12 4.36 -2.34
C THR A 94 18.34 4.77 -1.10
N PHE A 95 17.01 4.73 -1.17
CA PHE A 95 16.13 4.97 -0.03
C PHE A 95 16.40 3.98 1.10
N VAL A 96 16.47 2.68 0.80
CA VAL A 96 16.71 1.65 1.83
C VAL A 96 18.08 1.82 2.48
N LYS A 97 19.14 2.06 1.71
CA LYS A 97 20.47 2.34 2.27
C LYS A 97 20.46 3.55 3.19
N THR A 98 19.74 4.61 2.81
CA THR A 98 19.62 5.83 3.61
C THR A 98 18.82 5.57 4.90
N PHE A 99 17.69 4.87 4.80
CA PHE A 99 16.85 4.49 5.93
C PHE A 99 17.62 3.63 6.95
N LYS A 100 18.34 2.60 6.49
CA LYS A 100 19.13 1.69 7.34
C LYS A 100 20.29 2.38 8.07
N ARG A 101 20.76 3.53 7.60
CA ARG A 101 21.80 4.32 8.29
C ARG A 101 21.28 5.06 9.51
N VAL A 102 19.97 5.33 9.57
CA VAL A 102 19.36 6.17 10.61
C VAL A 102 18.37 5.39 11.49
N HIS A 103 17.86 4.26 11.02
CA HIS A 103 16.94 3.40 11.75
C HIS A 103 17.44 1.97 11.83
N THR A 104 17.33 1.37 13.01
CA THR A 104 17.75 -0.01 13.30
C THR A 104 16.60 -1.01 13.34
N ARG A 105 15.35 -0.53 13.21
CA ARG A 105 14.10 -1.30 13.21
C ARG A 105 13.08 -0.65 12.26
N LEU A 106 12.08 -1.41 11.85
CA LEU A 106 10.92 -0.93 11.11
C LEU A 106 9.67 -1.64 11.63
N ASP A 107 8.73 -0.89 12.18
CA ASP A 107 7.53 -1.46 12.79
C ASP A 107 6.35 -1.50 11.80
N LEU A 108 6.24 -0.52 10.92
CA LEU A 108 5.14 -0.43 9.95
C LEU A 108 5.68 -0.04 8.58
N LEU A 109 5.47 -0.90 7.57
CA LEU A 109 5.68 -0.57 6.17
C LEU A 109 4.33 -0.48 5.46
N VAL A 110 3.91 0.73 5.10
CA VAL A 110 2.68 0.97 4.34
C VAL A 110 3.03 1.24 2.88
N ASN A 111 2.88 0.19 2.06
CA ASN A 111 3.00 0.23 0.61
C ASN A 111 1.71 0.85 0.01
N ASN A 112 1.60 2.17 0.12
CA ASN A 112 0.42 2.96 -0.27
C ASN A 112 0.55 3.63 -1.64
N ALA A 113 1.77 4.00 -2.07
CA ALA A 113 1.98 4.66 -3.34
C ALA A 113 1.36 3.85 -4.50
N GLY A 114 0.82 4.55 -5.48
CA GLY A 114 0.26 3.88 -6.64
C GLY A 114 -0.11 4.86 -7.73
N VAL A 115 -0.12 4.34 -8.95
CA VAL A 115 -0.61 5.02 -10.15
C VAL A 115 -1.76 4.23 -10.75
N MET A 116 -2.73 4.95 -11.26
CA MET A 116 -3.89 4.45 -12.00
C MET A 116 -3.98 5.31 -13.25
N GLY A 117 -4.37 4.72 -14.36
CA GLY A 117 -4.57 5.48 -15.58
C GLY A 117 -3.32 5.92 -16.34
N GLY A 118 -3.52 6.70 -17.40
CA GLY A 118 -2.52 7.11 -18.39
C GLY A 118 -2.47 6.17 -19.61
N SER A 119 -1.62 6.52 -20.58
CA SER A 119 -1.24 5.66 -21.71
C SER A 119 -0.20 4.63 -21.26
N TYR A 120 0.04 3.63 -22.11
CA TYR A 120 1.16 2.72 -21.98
C TYR A 120 2.46 3.53 -21.87
N ALA A 121 3.28 3.18 -20.89
CA ALA A 121 4.57 3.80 -20.67
C ALA A 121 5.46 2.82 -19.90
N LEU A 122 6.78 2.96 -20.09
CA LEU A 122 7.77 2.20 -19.34
C LEU A 122 8.32 3.03 -18.18
N SER A 123 8.68 2.36 -17.09
CA SER A 123 9.51 2.89 -16.03
C SER A 123 10.95 3.07 -16.50
N VAL A 124 11.79 3.69 -15.67
CA VAL A 124 13.23 3.84 -15.94
C VAL A 124 13.95 2.50 -16.08
N ASP A 125 13.44 1.46 -15.43
CA ASP A 125 13.96 0.08 -15.50
C ASP A 125 13.44 -0.71 -16.72
N GLY A 126 12.58 -0.10 -17.55
CA GLY A 126 12.04 -0.73 -18.76
C GLY A 126 10.80 -1.60 -18.54
N TYR A 127 10.11 -1.46 -17.40
CA TYR A 127 8.91 -2.24 -17.07
C TYR A 127 7.63 -1.41 -17.24
N GLU A 128 6.50 -2.06 -17.49
CA GLU A 128 5.21 -1.36 -17.57
C GLU A 128 4.97 -0.52 -16.31
N ARG A 129 4.64 0.76 -16.49
CA ARG A 129 4.64 1.76 -15.43
C ARG A 129 3.73 1.43 -14.25
N LEU A 130 2.52 0.92 -14.46
CA LEU A 130 1.61 0.55 -13.37
C LEU A 130 2.19 -0.62 -12.59
N PHE A 131 2.67 -1.68 -13.26
CA PHE A 131 3.27 -2.85 -12.63
C PHE A 131 4.52 -2.46 -11.83
N ALA A 132 5.42 -1.68 -12.45
CA ALA A 132 6.63 -1.18 -11.82
C ALA A 132 6.34 -0.41 -10.52
N THR A 133 5.36 0.51 -10.57
CA THR A 133 5.04 1.39 -9.44
C THR A 133 4.21 0.69 -8.37
N ASN A 134 3.15 -0.02 -8.76
CA ASN A 134 2.15 -0.53 -7.83
C ASN A 134 2.63 -1.82 -7.16
N HIS A 135 3.40 -2.65 -7.87
CA HIS A 135 3.81 -3.96 -7.40
C HIS A 135 5.33 -4.10 -7.26
N LEU A 136 6.07 -4.05 -8.36
CA LEU A 136 7.50 -4.44 -8.38
C LEU A 136 8.36 -3.60 -7.45
N GLY A 137 8.16 -2.27 -7.44
CA GLY A 137 8.85 -1.36 -6.54
C GLY A 137 8.59 -1.63 -5.07
N HIS A 138 7.33 -1.93 -4.70
CA HIS A 138 6.96 -2.28 -3.33
C HIS A 138 7.46 -3.66 -2.91
N PHE A 139 7.46 -4.63 -3.84
CA PHE A 139 8.11 -5.92 -3.63
C PHE A 139 9.60 -5.71 -3.30
N ALA A 140 10.32 -4.97 -4.13
CA ALA A 140 11.75 -4.72 -3.94
C ALA A 140 12.05 -3.91 -2.66
N LEU A 141 11.18 -2.96 -2.31
CA LEU A 141 11.27 -2.18 -1.08
C LEU A 141 11.09 -3.07 0.15
N THR A 142 10.05 -3.91 0.13
CA THR A 142 9.74 -4.85 1.23
C THR A 142 10.88 -5.85 1.41
N ALA A 143 11.36 -6.45 0.33
CA ALA A 143 12.47 -7.41 0.35
C ALA A 143 13.73 -6.84 1.01
N GLN A 144 14.11 -5.61 0.63
CA GLN A 144 15.33 -4.99 1.14
C GLN A 144 15.20 -4.45 2.57
N LEU A 145 13.97 -4.22 3.08
CA LEU A 145 13.70 -3.76 4.46
C LEU A 145 13.35 -4.88 5.43
N PHE A 146 13.23 -6.12 4.95
CA PHE A 146 12.73 -7.24 5.72
C PHE A 146 13.57 -7.59 6.96
N ASP A 147 14.89 -7.38 6.89
CA ASP A 147 15.78 -7.53 8.04
C ASP A 147 15.46 -6.55 9.18
N LEU A 148 15.00 -5.34 8.88
CA LEU A 148 14.57 -4.38 9.89
C LEU A 148 13.18 -4.71 10.45
N LEU A 149 12.28 -5.22 9.61
CA LEU A 149 10.96 -5.72 10.03
C LEU A 149 11.12 -6.87 11.04
N LYS A 150 12.05 -7.81 10.80
CA LYS A 150 12.36 -8.92 11.71
C LYS A 150 12.95 -8.48 13.05
N LYS A 151 13.60 -7.31 13.12
CA LYS A 151 14.19 -6.78 14.36
C LYS A 151 13.17 -6.13 15.28
N SER A 152 11.98 -5.80 14.78
CA SER A 152 10.89 -5.27 15.57
C SER A 152 10.17 -6.38 16.33
N GLU A 153 9.65 -6.06 17.52
CA GLU A 153 8.89 -7.00 18.36
C GLU A 153 7.61 -7.49 17.68
N ALA A 154 6.91 -6.58 17.00
CA ALA A 154 5.75 -6.88 16.16
C ALA A 154 5.72 -5.86 15.02
N SER A 155 6.06 -6.31 13.80
CA SER A 155 6.02 -5.47 12.61
C SER A 155 4.94 -5.89 11.64
N ARG A 156 4.50 -4.91 10.83
CA ARG A 156 3.45 -5.12 9.83
C ARG A 156 3.85 -4.55 8.48
N VAL A 157 3.57 -5.31 7.43
CA VAL A 157 3.62 -4.85 6.03
C VAL A 157 2.19 -4.72 5.53
N ILE A 158 1.81 -3.54 5.05
CA ILE A 158 0.45 -3.23 4.58
C ILE A 158 0.53 -2.90 3.09
N ASN A 159 -0.11 -3.71 2.25
CA ASN A 159 -0.17 -3.54 0.80
C ASN A 159 -1.52 -2.96 0.39
N VAL A 160 -1.52 -1.70 -0.09
CA VAL A 160 -2.76 -1.02 -0.50
C VAL A 160 -3.16 -1.45 -1.92
N SER A 161 -4.17 -2.31 -1.98
CA SER A 161 -4.84 -2.80 -3.19
C SER A 161 -6.10 -1.96 -3.53
N SER A 162 -7.02 -2.53 -4.31
CA SER A 162 -8.27 -1.91 -4.77
C SER A 162 -9.33 -3.00 -4.96
N GLY A 163 -10.61 -2.64 -4.84
CA GLY A 163 -11.71 -3.52 -5.25
C GLY A 163 -11.66 -3.89 -6.74
N LEU A 164 -10.96 -3.09 -7.57
CA LEU A 164 -10.72 -3.39 -8.98
C LEU A 164 -9.83 -4.61 -9.22
N HIS A 165 -9.16 -5.16 -8.19
CA HIS A 165 -8.43 -6.43 -8.33
C HIS A 165 -9.31 -7.57 -8.85
N LYS A 166 -10.62 -7.56 -8.56
CA LYS A 166 -11.57 -8.57 -9.04
C LYS A 166 -11.81 -8.53 -10.55
N ARG A 167 -11.37 -7.46 -11.23
CA ARG A 167 -11.39 -7.35 -12.69
C ARG A 167 -10.06 -7.76 -13.34
N GLY A 168 -9.01 -7.97 -12.55
CA GLY A 168 -7.71 -8.37 -13.07
C GLY A 168 -7.75 -9.82 -13.56
N GLU A 169 -7.25 -10.04 -14.76
CA GLU A 169 -7.09 -11.35 -15.40
C GLU A 169 -5.59 -11.58 -15.63
N ALA A 170 -4.82 -11.56 -14.54
CA ALA A 170 -3.37 -11.65 -14.62
C ALA A 170 -2.93 -13.00 -15.18
N SER A 171 -2.14 -12.96 -16.24
CA SER A 171 -1.35 -14.11 -16.71
C SER A 171 -0.16 -14.27 -15.78
N PHE A 172 -0.03 -15.44 -15.13
CA PHE A 172 1.18 -15.78 -14.37
C PHE A 172 2.16 -16.52 -15.26
N ASN A 173 2.34 -16.02 -16.48
CA ASN A 173 3.41 -16.42 -17.39
C ASN A 173 4.46 -15.31 -17.40
N GLU A 174 5.73 -15.68 -17.49
CA GLU A 174 6.83 -14.72 -17.37
C GLU A 174 6.71 -13.56 -18.36
N ASP A 175 6.42 -13.88 -19.62
CA ASP A 175 6.35 -12.90 -20.71
C ASP A 175 5.07 -12.05 -20.69
N GLU A 176 4.14 -12.31 -19.78
CA GLU A 176 2.81 -11.67 -19.73
C GLU A 176 2.40 -11.20 -18.33
N ILE A 177 3.32 -11.21 -17.37
CA ILE A 177 3.05 -10.77 -15.99
C ILE A 177 2.69 -9.28 -15.89
N MET A 178 3.00 -8.52 -16.94
CA MET A 178 2.66 -7.12 -17.14
C MET A 178 2.36 -6.86 -18.62
N ALA A 179 1.66 -5.76 -18.94
CA ALA A 179 1.41 -5.42 -20.35
C ALA A 179 2.73 -5.15 -21.09
N THR A 180 2.91 -5.79 -22.25
CA THR A 180 4.16 -5.75 -23.02
C THR A 180 4.20 -4.71 -24.13
N SER A 181 3.06 -4.09 -24.43
CA SER A 181 2.89 -3.20 -25.57
C SER A 181 1.61 -2.37 -25.43
N GLU A 182 1.50 -1.32 -26.25
CA GLU A 182 0.35 -0.40 -26.23
C GLU A 182 -0.97 -1.07 -26.61
N ASP A 183 -0.95 -2.01 -27.56
CA ASP A 183 -2.13 -2.78 -28.00
C ASP A 183 -2.65 -3.75 -26.93
N LYS A 184 -1.76 -4.24 -26.05
CA LYS A 184 -2.12 -5.08 -24.90
C LYS A 184 -2.46 -4.28 -23.65
N PHE A 185 -2.23 -2.97 -23.64
CA PHE A 185 -2.45 -2.13 -22.47
C PHE A 185 -3.92 -1.71 -22.36
N GLY A 186 -4.65 -2.39 -21.48
CA GLY A 186 -5.99 -1.98 -21.05
C GLY A 186 -5.94 -1.23 -19.73
N GLN A 187 -6.15 0.09 -19.73
CA GLN A 187 -5.98 0.94 -18.54
C GLN A 187 -6.58 0.39 -17.23
N TRP A 188 -7.84 -0.03 -17.26
CA TRP A 188 -8.55 -0.57 -16.08
C TRP A 188 -8.14 -2.01 -15.77
N GLN A 189 -7.90 -2.78 -16.82
CA GLN A 189 -7.49 -4.18 -16.76
C GLN A 189 -6.12 -4.31 -16.11
N THR A 190 -5.12 -3.64 -16.68
CA THR A 190 -3.74 -3.59 -16.17
C THR A 190 -3.70 -3.05 -14.74
N TYR A 191 -4.48 -2.00 -14.43
CA TYR A 191 -4.57 -1.54 -13.04
C TYR A 191 -5.14 -2.61 -12.10
N GLY A 192 -6.23 -3.28 -12.49
CA GLY A 192 -6.81 -4.40 -11.75
C GLY A 192 -5.79 -5.52 -11.51
N GLU A 193 -5.03 -5.90 -12.53
CA GLU A 193 -3.94 -6.89 -12.45
C GLU A 193 -2.86 -6.49 -11.45
N THR A 194 -2.41 -5.23 -11.46
CA THR A 194 -1.42 -4.77 -10.47
C THR A 194 -1.96 -4.83 -9.03
N LYS A 195 -3.26 -4.56 -8.85
CA LYS A 195 -3.91 -4.59 -7.54
C LYS A 195 -4.18 -6.02 -7.07
N LEU A 196 -4.42 -6.94 -8.02
CA LEU A 196 -4.43 -8.38 -7.78
C LEU A 196 -3.06 -8.87 -7.33
N CYS A 197 -1.97 -8.42 -7.99
CA CYS A 197 -0.60 -8.75 -7.58
C CYS A 197 -0.30 -8.32 -6.14
N ASN A 198 -0.78 -7.16 -5.69
CA ASN A 198 -0.60 -6.72 -4.29
C ASN A 198 -1.23 -7.69 -3.27
N ILE A 199 -2.40 -8.25 -3.56
CA ILE A 199 -3.07 -9.21 -2.67
C ILE A 199 -2.38 -10.56 -2.74
N LEU A 200 -2.04 -11.02 -3.95
CA LEU A 200 -1.36 -12.30 -4.13
C LEU A 200 0.04 -12.30 -3.49
N PHE A 201 0.78 -11.19 -3.58
CA PHE A 201 2.03 -10.97 -2.85
C PHE A 201 1.84 -11.05 -1.33
N THR A 202 0.76 -10.48 -0.81
CA THR A 202 0.42 -10.54 0.63
C THR A 202 0.23 -11.99 1.08
N ILE A 203 -0.61 -12.74 0.37
CA ILE A 203 -0.92 -14.13 0.71
C ILE A 203 0.31 -15.03 0.59
N GLU A 204 1.10 -14.87 -0.47
CA GLU A 204 2.33 -15.64 -0.66
C GLU A 204 3.39 -15.30 0.40
N MET A 205 3.56 -14.02 0.73
CA MET A 205 4.47 -13.60 1.80
C MET A 205 4.05 -14.18 3.15
N ASP A 206 2.75 -14.16 3.48
CA ASP A 206 2.21 -14.76 4.70
C ASP A 206 2.46 -16.28 4.77
N ARG A 207 2.23 -17.00 3.65
CA ARG A 207 2.54 -18.43 3.54
C ARG A 207 4.03 -18.71 3.82
N ARG A 208 4.93 -17.91 3.24
CA ARG A 208 6.39 -18.03 3.44
C ARG A 208 6.81 -17.71 4.87
N LEU A 209 6.25 -16.66 5.48
CA LEU A 209 6.50 -16.31 6.88
C LEU A 209 6.12 -17.46 7.83
N LYS A 210 4.93 -18.02 7.63
CA LYS A 210 4.45 -19.18 8.40
C LYS A 210 5.35 -20.40 8.20
N ALA A 211 5.74 -20.71 6.97
CA ALA A 211 6.65 -21.82 6.66
C ALA A 211 8.04 -21.63 7.29
N ALA A 212 8.53 -20.39 7.38
CA ALA A 212 9.80 -20.05 8.03
C ALA A 212 9.71 -19.93 9.57
N GLY A 213 8.52 -20.08 10.16
CA GLY A 213 8.30 -19.92 11.60
C GLY A 213 8.45 -18.48 12.10
N ILE A 214 8.32 -17.48 11.22
CA ILE A 214 8.42 -16.07 11.58
C ILE A 214 7.04 -15.59 12.05
N THR A 215 6.94 -15.28 13.35
CA THR A 215 5.66 -14.90 13.99
C THR A 215 5.56 -13.41 14.32
N ASN A 216 6.70 -12.70 14.35
CA ASN A 216 6.74 -11.28 14.72
C ASN A 216 6.52 -10.33 13.53
N VAL A 217 6.41 -10.85 12.31
CA VAL A 217 6.09 -10.07 11.11
C VAL A 217 4.78 -10.60 10.54
N ILE A 218 3.81 -9.70 10.33
CA ILE A 218 2.57 -10.03 9.61
C ILE A 218 2.44 -9.14 8.38
N VAL A 219 1.81 -9.67 7.33
CA VAL A 219 1.58 -8.97 6.06
C VAL A 219 0.09 -8.97 5.75
N ILE A 220 -0.43 -7.81 5.39
CA ILE A 220 -1.87 -7.54 5.25
C ILE A 220 -2.11 -6.77 3.96
N ALA A 221 -3.17 -7.12 3.24
CA ALA A 221 -3.66 -6.34 2.13
C ALA A 221 -4.84 -5.48 2.61
N CYS A 222 -5.02 -4.29 2.03
CA CYS A 222 -6.24 -3.53 2.25
C CYS A 222 -6.72 -2.85 0.96
N HIS A 223 -7.94 -2.32 0.95
CA HIS A 223 -8.38 -1.40 -0.08
C HIS A 223 -9.20 -0.26 0.50
N PRO A 224 -9.07 0.96 -0.05
CA PRO A 224 -9.72 2.15 0.52
C PRO A 224 -11.19 2.30 0.14
N GLY A 225 -11.72 1.43 -0.72
CA GLY A 225 -13.05 1.58 -1.30
C GLY A 225 -13.15 2.69 -2.35
N TYR A 226 -14.34 3.28 -2.47
CA TYR A 226 -14.64 4.36 -3.41
C TYR A 226 -14.45 5.72 -2.75
N VAL A 227 -13.19 6.16 -2.68
CA VAL A 227 -12.87 7.51 -2.22
C VAL A 227 -12.32 8.34 -3.37
N ALA A 228 -12.77 9.60 -3.46
CA ALA A 228 -12.24 10.59 -4.38
C ALA A 228 -10.80 10.93 -3.96
N THR A 229 -9.86 10.11 -4.41
CA THR A 229 -8.45 10.31 -4.19
C THR A 229 -7.87 11.24 -5.25
N ASN A 230 -6.75 11.89 -4.94
CA ASN A 230 -5.96 12.61 -5.94
C ASN A 230 -5.52 11.70 -7.09
N LEU A 231 -5.48 10.38 -6.89
CA LEU A 231 -5.23 9.39 -7.94
C LEU A 231 -6.33 9.42 -9.01
N GLY A 232 -7.59 9.46 -8.59
CA GLY A 232 -8.70 9.70 -9.50
C GLY A 232 -8.56 11.06 -10.18
N ALA A 233 -8.35 12.14 -9.42
CA ALA A 233 -8.28 13.48 -10.00
C ALA A 233 -7.15 13.63 -11.05
N ASN A 234 -5.98 13.05 -10.78
CA ASN A 234 -4.86 13.00 -11.73
C ASN A 234 -5.20 12.18 -12.99
N MET A 235 -5.99 11.11 -12.88
CA MET A 235 -6.51 10.40 -14.05
C MET A 235 -7.48 11.24 -14.87
N ALA A 236 -8.43 11.93 -14.23
CA ALA A 236 -9.37 12.78 -14.94
C ALA A 236 -8.68 13.98 -15.61
N ALA A 237 -7.56 14.45 -15.04
CA ALA A 237 -6.72 15.47 -15.66
C ALA A 237 -5.86 14.92 -16.81
N ALA A 238 -5.42 13.65 -16.73
CA ALA A 238 -4.62 12.99 -17.75
C ALA A 238 -5.44 12.39 -18.91
N ASN A 239 -6.77 12.34 -18.78
CA ASN A 239 -7.69 11.74 -19.76
C ASN A 239 -8.71 12.80 -20.17
N ASN A 240 -8.71 13.26 -21.45
CA ASN A 240 -9.63 14.29 -21.97
C ASN A 240 -11.11 13.86 -22.03
N ASN A 241 -11.48 12.76 -21.38
CA ASN A 241 -12.79 12.17 -21.45
C ASN A 241 -13.65 12.64 -20.27
N TRP A 242 -14.61 13.53 -20.56
CA TRP A 242 -15.53 14.16 -19.61
C TRP A 242 -16.34 13.17 -18.74
N ILE A 243 -16.50 11.92 -19.19
CA ILE A 243 -17.13 10.83 -18.41
C ILE A 243 -16.32 10.52 -17.15
N TYR A 244 -14.99 10.66 -17.17
CA TYR A 244 -14.14 10.48 -15.99
C TYR A 244 -14.35 11.59 -14.95
N TRP A 245 -14.50 12.83 -15.41
CA TRP A 245 -14.88 13.95 -14.57
C TRP A 245 -16.26 13.74 -13.92
N LEU A 246 -17.19 13.14 -14.65
CA LEU A 246 -18.51 12.76 -14.16
C LEU A 246 -18.43 11.65 -13.09
N VAL A 247 -17.66 10.59 -13.33
CA VAL A 247 -17.48 9.47 -12.37
C VAL A 247 -16.82 9.93 -11.07
N ILE A 248 -15.81 10.80 -11.14
CA ILE A 248 -15.18 11.36 -9.94
C ILE A 248 -16.15 12.28 -9.20
N LYS A 249 -16.89 13.14 -9.91
CA LYS A 249 -17.96 13.92 -9.29
C LYS A 249 -18.98 13.00 -8.61
N LEU A 250 -19.42 11.92 -9.24
CA LEU A 250 -20.37 10.97 -8.68
C LEU A 250 -19.82 10.26 -7.42
N ILE A 251 -18.55 9.87 -7.41
CA ILE A 251 -17.87 9.32 -6.21
C ILE A 251 -17.82 10.39 -5.10
N THR A 252 -17.60 11.67 -5.42
CA THR A 252 -17.66 12.74 -4.42
C THR A 252 -19.08 13.02 -3.88
N PHE A 253 -20.13 12.54 -4.54
CA PHE A 253 -21.52 12.63 -4.07
C PHE A 253 -21.95 11.43 -3.21
N LEU A 254 -21.14 10.36 -3.14
CA LEU A 254 -21.40 9.25 -2.23
C LEU A 254 -21.08 9.65 -0.77
N PRO A 255 -21.86 9.17 0.22
CA PRO A 255 -21.53 9.38 1.64
C PRO A 255 -20.10 8.90 1.95
N GLY A 256 -19.23 9.80 2.44
CA GLY A 256 -17.82 9.52 2.75
C GLY A 256 -16.86 9.61 1.55
N GLY A 257 -17.35 9.77 0.31
CA GLY A 257 -16.51 9.78 -0.90
C GLY A 257 -15.56 10.97 -1.02
N LYS A 258 -15.75 12.05 -0.24
CA LYS A 258 -14.85 13.22 -0.19
C LYS A 258 -13.85 13.19 0.97
N ASP A 259 -13.97 12.27 1.90
CA ASP A 259 -13.17 12.28 3.13
C ASP A 259 -11.95 11.34 3.00
N PRO A 260 -10.72 11.89 2.87
CA PRO A 260 -9.51 11.07 2.82
C PRO A 260 -9.33 10.20 4.06
N LEU A 261 -9.87 10.61 5.22
CA LEU A 261 -9.84 9.83 6.45
C LEU A 261 -10.62 8.54 6.29
N MET A 262 -11.84 8.60 5.77
CA MET A 262 -12.65 7.40 5.49
C MET A 262 -11.94 6.43 4.55
N GLY A 263 -11.20 6.93 3.55
CA GLY A 263 -10.40 6.07 2.67
C GLY A 263 -9.14 5.48 3.33
N ALA A 264 -8.58 6.17 4.33
CA ALA A 264 -7.43 5.70 5.07
C ALA A 264 -7.81 4.68 6.17
N MET A 265 -9.09 4.61 6.56
CA MET A 265 -9.56 3.74 7.65
C MET A 265 -9.20 2.26 7.46
N PRO A 266 -9.41 1.60 6.29
CA PRO A 266 -8.97 0.22 6.10
C PRO A 266 -7.46 0.03 6.26
N THR A 267 -6.66 1.01 5.79
CA THR A 267 -5.20 1.00 5.94
C THR A 267 -4.77 1.17 7.38
N LEU A 268 -5.41 2.09 8.12
CA LEU A 268 -5.13 2.34 9.53
C LEU A 268 -5.53 1.14 10.39
N TYR A 269 -6.67 0.51 10.10
CA TYR A 269 -7.07 -0.72 10.77
C TYR A 269 -6.08 -1.86 10.50
N ALA A 270 -5.72 -2.11 9.23
CA ALA A 270 -4.68 -3.09 8.89
C ALA A 270 -3.36 -2.81 9.64
N ALA A 271 -2.96 -1.54 9.76
CA ALA A 271 -1.74 -1.14 10.42
C ALA A 271 -1.78 -1.23 11.95
N THR A 272 -2.95 -1.16 12.60
CA THR A 272 -3.03 -0.93 14.06
C THR A 272 -4.05 -1.78 14.82
N GLY A 273 -4.99 -2.43 14.15
CA GLY A 273 -6.01 -3.27 14.77
C GLY A 273 -5.41 -4.46 15.51
N SER A 274 -5.88 -4.72 16.73
CA SER A 274 -5.43 -5.84 17.57
C SER A 274 -5.79 -7.20 16.97
N GLU A 275 -6.97 -7.28 16.34
CA GLU A 275 -7.52 -8.50 15.76
C GLU A 275 -6.98 -8.83 14.36
N VAL A 276 -6.13 -7.97 13.79
CA VAL A 276 -5.59 -8.16 12.44
C VAL A 276 -4.54 -9.27 12.45
N ILE A 277 -4.70 -10.25 11.55
CA ILE A 277 -3.77 -11.38 11.40
C ILE A 277 -3.07 -11.35 10.03
N GLY A 278 -1.98 -12.11 9.92
CA GLY A 278 -1.26 -12.28 8.65
C GLY A 278 -2.14 -12.93 7.58
N GLY A 279 -2.09 -12.37 6.37
CA GLY A 279 -2.90 -12.78 5.22
C GLY A 279 -4.25 -12.08 5.09
N ASP A 280 -4.63 -11.23 6.06
CA ASP A 280 -5.91 -10.50 6.02
C ASP A 280 -6.04 -9.61 4.77
N TYR A 281 -7.27 -9.48 4.29
CA TYR A 281 -7.66 -8.49 3.29
C TYR A 281 -8.74 -7.58 3.85
N ILE A 282 -8.39 -6.32 4.14
CA ILE A 282 -9.28 -5.36 4.82
C ILE A 282 -9.89 -4.38 3.82
N GLY A 283 -11.20 -4.20 3.86
CA GLY A 283 -11.93 -3.23 3.05
C GLY A 283 -13.00 -2.50 3.86
N PRO A 284 -13.67 -1.50 3.28
CA PRO A 284 -14.86 -0.92 3.89
C PRO A 284 -16.08 -1.85 3.75
N LYS A 285 -16.84 -1.98 4.84
CA LYS A 285 -18.01 -2.87 4.99
C LYS A 285 -19.14 -2.61 3.97
N ASP A 286 -19.47 -1.35 3.71
CA ASP A 286 -20.69 -0.98 2.98
C ASP A 286 -20.42 -0.47 1.56
N ARG A 287 -20.55 -1.35 0.55
CA ARG A 287 -20.51 -1.00 -0.89
C ARG A 287 -19.32 -0.10 -1.28
N GLY A 288 -18.19 -0.21 -0.58
CA GLY A 288 -17.00 0.60 -0.83
C GLY A 288 -16.83 1.84 0.05
N THR A 289 -17.65 2.05 1.08
CA THR A 289 -17.49 3.08 2.12
C THR A 289 -17.82 2.51 3.51
N GLY A 290 -17.56 3.27 4.57
CA GLY A 290 -17.87 2.85 5.95
C GLY A 290 -16.69 2.26 6.70
N GLU A 291 -16.99 1.60 7.82
CA GLU A 291 -16.01 1.04 8.74
C GLU A 291 -15.20 -0.12 8.10
N PRO A 292 -13.97 -0.38 8.58
CA PRO A 292 -13.20 -1.53 8.12
C PRO A 292 -13.90 -2.87 8.41
N ALA A 293 -13.72 -3.83 7.50
CA ALA A 293 -14.21 -5.19 7.59
C ALA A 293 -13.23 -6.13 6.87
N ARG A 294 -13.18 -7.40 7.27
CA ARG A 294 -12.46 -8.43 6.50
C ARG A 294 -13.23 -8.79 5.24
N HIS A 295 -12.52 -8.87 4.13
CA HIS A 295 -13.05 -9.15 2.81
C HIS A 295 -12.44 -10.43 2.25
N GLU A 296 -13.21 -11.14 1.45
CA GLU A 296 -12.70 -12.24 0.64
C GLU A 296 -12.07 -11.70 -0.66
N PRO A 297 -10.78 -11.98 -0.91
CA PRO A 297 -10.14 -11.63 -2.18
C PRO A 297 -10.65 -12.51 -3.33
N ALA A 298 -10.33 -12.14 -4.57
CA ALA A 298 -10.60 -13.00 -5.73
C ALA A 298 -9.97 -14.40 -5.55
N ASN A 299 -10.65 -15.45 -6.03
CA ASN A 299 -10.20 -16.84 -5.85
C ASN A 299 -8.77 -17.10 -6.33
N VAL A 300 -8.35 -16.44 -7.41
CA VAL A 300 -6.98 -16.53 -7.95
C VAL A 300 -5.92 -16.06 -6.95
N CYS A 301 -6.24 -15.14 -6.04
CA CYS A 301 -5.32 -14.70 -4.99
C CYS A 301 -5.03 -15.82 -3.97
N LYS A 302 -5.85 -16.86 -3.91
CA LYS A 302 -5.66 -18.05 -3.05
C LYS A 302 -4.87 -19.16 -3.76
N SER A 303 -4.48 -18.97 -5.01
CA SER A 303 -3.71 -19.96 -5.78
C SER A 303 -2.24 -19.94 -5.37
N GLU A 304 -1.76 -21.04 -4.80
CA GLU A 304 -0.35 -21.21 -4.45
C GLU A 304 0.56 -21.13 -5.68
N SER A 305 0.16 -21.73 -6.81
CA SER A 305 0.94 -21.66 -8.05
C SER A 305 1.05 -20.23 -8.57
N ALA A 306 -0.02 -19.44 -8.52
CA ALA A 306 0.04 -18.04 -8.92
C ALA A 306 0.98 -17.23 -8.00
N GLY A 307 0.88 -17.46 -6.68
CA GLY A 307 1.70 -16.79 -5.68
C GLY A 307 3.19 -17.06 -5.87
N LEU A 308 3.56 -18.34 -6.04
CA LEU A 308 4.92 -18.77 -6.33
C LEU A 308 5.48 -18.10 -7.59
N LYS A 309 4.72 -18.14 -8.70
CA LYS A 309 5.17 -17.55 -9.97
C LYS A 309 5.31 -16.03 -9.87
N LEU A 310 4.34 -15.33 -9.27
CA LEU A 310 4.45 -13.88 -9.05
C LEU A 310 5.71 -13.56 -8.23
N TRP A 311 6.01 -14.33 -7.18
CA TRP A 311 7.20 -14.14 -6.37
C TRP A 311 8.49 -14.30 -7.18
N GLU A 312 8.63 -15.42 -7.89
CA GLU A 312 9.81 -15.74 -8.72
C GLU A 312 10.05 -14.67 -9.80
N TYR A 313 9.00 -14.25 -10.49
CA TYR A 313 9.11 -13.19 -11.49
C TYR A 313 9.43 -11.84 -10.86
N SER A 314 8.89 -11.54 -9.67
CA SER A 314 9.24 -10.31 -8.95
C SER A 314 10.70 -10.29 -8.53
N GLU A 315 11.26 -11.40 -8.04
CA GLU A 315 12.69 -11.53 -7.73
C GLU A 315 13.56 -11.33 -8.98
N LYS A 316 13.21 -12.00 -10.09
CA LYS A 316 13.92 -11.89 -11.36
C LYS A 316 13.92 -10.46 -11.90
N LEU A 317 12.75 -9.82 -11.95
CA LEU A 317 12.57 -8.45 -12.47
C LEU A 317 13.20 -7.40 -11.55
N ALA A 318 13.11 -7.58 -10.23
CA ALA A 318 13.75 -6.70 -9.26
C ALA A 318 15.27 -6.94 -9.14
N LYS A 319 15.79 -8.00 -9.77
CA LYS A 319 17.19 -8.41 -9.75
C LYS A 319 17.70 -8.61 -8.31
N LEU A 320 16.87 -9.20 -7.45
CA LEU A 320 17.18 -9.50 -6.06
C LEU A 320 16.50 -10.79 -5.61
N THR A 321 17.03 -11.38 -4.55
CA THR A 321 16.38 -12.49 -3.84
C THR A 321 15.74 -11.97 -2.57
N PHE A 322 14.50 -12.36 -2.31
CA PHE A 322 13.78 -12.04 -1.09
C PHE A 322 13.81 -13.24 -0.14
N THR A 323 14.87 -13.26 0.68
CA THR A 323 15.03 -14.26 1.74
C THR A 323 14.12 -13.95 2.93
N ILE A 324 13.18 -14.84 3.21
CA ILE A 324 12.33 -14.83 4.41
C ILE A 324 12.99 -15.62 5.54
#